data_AF-A0A177B7B9-F1
#
_entry.id   AF-A0A177B7B9-F1
#
_cell.length_a   1.000
_cell.length_b   1.000
_cell.length_c   1.000
_cell.angle_alpha   90.00
_cell.angle_beta   90.00
_cell.angle_gamma   90.00
#
_symmetry.space_group_name_H-M   'P 1'
#
loop_
_entity.id
_entity.type
_entity.pdbx_description
1 polymer ?
#
loop_
_entity_poly.entity_id
_entity_poly.type
_entity_poly.pdbx_seq_one_letter_code
_entity_poly.pdbx_strand_id
1 'polypeptide(L)'
;MIVKANLYTKCGITEESVMGNPINHEIAMLMYIKKQGAECSNVRFDYTINPINLNRPWIKNEIYDKSITPSTLLPTVQINIQRNEKVNNSDFNETLPTSETLKYYRENTLHDVLEVTYALDVLVKTKNLLKNHLALEIEIITNNLLIKFIHYMKRCNEEKKYITHLLMQLQHVNQYMSKNKCLYVCSNDPCSADCKLLSLVHSIRIILHYTKNIILPSHMTHLWSYMNTGYTAIFFNISCPSDAEIIYYWYEKPEINLTHLPDNFKQLYETYNHTYYFNMYQSIKMNTDTTIPQRIKTKLQQKKSLEKRQDDAICLINKTENLDINKKNSTYSNSSRF
;
A
#
# COMPACT_ATOMS: atom_id res chain seq x y z
N MET A 1 -2.86 11.43 -22.10
CA MET A 1 -3.94 10.42 -21.91
C MET A 1 -4.35 10.43 -20.44
N ILE A 2 -5.64 10.29 -20.11
CA ILE A 2 -6.10 10.20 -18.72
C ILE A 2 -6.59 8.77 -18.47
N VAL A 3 -6.05 8.12 -17.45
CA VAL A 3 -6.44 6.79 -16.99
C VAL A 3 -7.01 6.95 -15.59
N LYS A 4 -8.23 6.46 -15.37
CA LYS A 4 -8.91 6.43 -14.07
C LYS A 4 -9.19 4.99 -13.69
N ALA A 5 -8.64 4.51 -12.58
CA ALA A 5 -8.93 3.18 -12.05
C ALA A 5 -9.89 3.25 -10.85
N ASN A 6 -10.90 2.40 -10.84
CA ASN A 6 -11.82 2.24 -9.71
C ASN A 6 -11.58 0.86 -9.10
N LEU A 7 -10.99 0.82 -7.90
CA LEU A 7 -10.87 -0.39 -7.10
C LEU A 7 -12.15 -0.56 -6.29
N TYR A 8 -12.83 -1.67 -6.47
CA TYR A 8 -13.99 -2.05 -5.69
C TYR A 8 -13.59 -3.12 -4.67
N THR A 9 -13.94 -2.92 -3.41
CA THR A 9 -13.61 -3.84 -2.31
C THR A 9 -14.85 -4.17 -1.50
N LYS A 10 -14.83 -5.28 -0.76
CA LYS A 10 -15.83 -5.47 0.31
C LYS A 10 -15.66 -4.33 1.34
N CYS A 11 -16.76 -3.76 1.82
CA CYS A 11 -16.70 -2.77 2.91
C CYS A 11 -16.22 -3.43 4.20
N GLY A 12 -15.52 -2.66 5.02
CA GLY A 12 -14.96 -3.07 6.28
C GLY A 12 -16.00 -3.16 7.40
N ILE A 13 -15.56 -2.80 8.61
CA ILE A 13 -16.42 -2.73 9.79
C ILE A 13 -17.57 -1.75 9.54
N THR A 14 -17.28 -0.60 8.91
CA THR A 14 -18.27 0.39 8.49
C THR A 14 -18.52 0.28 6.99
N GLU A 15 -19.64 0.83 6.51
CA GLU A 15 -19.96 0.82 5.07
C GLU A 15 -19.01 1.69 4.23
N GLU A 16 -18.35 2.67 4.86
CA GLU A 16 -17.41 3.59 4.22
C GLU A 16 -15.94 3.15 4.34
N SER A 17 -15.65 2.18 5.22
CA SER A 17 -14.28 1.74 5.43
C SER A 17 -13.89 0.63 4.45
N VAL A 18 -12.61 0.63 4.07
CA VAL A 18 -12.02 -0.42 3.24
C VAL A 18 -11.63 -1.59 4.14
N MET A 19 -12.13 -2.77 3.82
CA MET A 19 -11.77 -4.00 4.52
C MET A 19 -10.27 -4.26 4.47
N GLY A 20 -9.69 -4.67 5.60
CA GLY A 20 -8.26 -4.91 5.77
C GLY A 20 -7.70 -6.19 5.14
N ASN A 21 -8.27 -6.61 4.01
CA ASN A 21 -7.76 -7.73 3.21
C ASN A 21 -6.36 -7.38 2.65
N PRO A 22 -5.33 -8.24 2.82
CA PRO A 22 -4.00 -8.03 2.25
C PRO A 22 -3.99 -7.76 0.74
N ILE A 23 -4.92 -8.35 -0.02
CA ILE A 23 -5.03 -8.14 -1.48
C ILE A 23 -5.49 -6.71 -1.80
N ASN A 24 -6.44 -6.17 -1.03
CA ASN A 24 -6.89 -4.77 -1.20
C ASN A 24 -5.71 -3.82 -0.97
N HIS A 25 -4.94 -4.07 0.08
CA HIS A 25 -3.77 -3.29 0.43
C HIS A 25 -2.68 -3.39 -0.66
N GLU A 26 -2.44 -4.59 -1.20
CA GLU A 26 -1.52 -4.81 -2.32
C GLU A 26 -1.91 -3.97 -3.54
N ILE A 27 -3.16 -4.06 -4.01
CA ILE A 27 -3.63 -3.30 -5.18
C ILE A 27 -3.57 -1.79 -4.93
N ALA A 28 -3.95 -1.33 -3.73
CA ALA A 28 -3.90 0.08 -3.37
C ALA A 28 -2.46 0.64 -3.40
N MET A 29 -1.47 -0.13 -2.94
CA MET A 29 -0.05 0.24 -3.06
C MET A 29 0.38 0.34 -4.53
N LEU A 30 0.00 -0.62 -5.38
CA LEU A 30 0.32 -0.61 -6.81
C LEU A 30 -0.23 0.63 -7.51
N MET A 31 -1.49 0.97 -7.26
CA MET A 31 -2.13 2.16 -7.81
C MET A 31 -1.42 3.43 -7.33
N TYR A 32 -1.06 3.52 -6.06
CA TYR A 32 -0.31 4.68 -5.55
C TYR A 32 1.05 4.84 -6.22
N ILE A 33 1.84 3.75 -6.30
CA ILE A 33 3.17 3.78 -6.93
C ILE A 33 3.06 4.25 -8.38
N LYS A 34 2.05 3.77 -9.12
CA LYS A 34 1.80 4.19 -10.50
C LYS A 34 1.34 5.64 -10.61
N LYS A 35 0.52 6.13 -9.69
CA LYS A 35 0.13 7.54 -9.63
C LYS A 35 1.35 8.45 -9.52
N GLN A 36 2.27 8.13 -8.61
CA GLN A 36 3.51 8.89 -8.43
C GLN A 36 4.41 8.82 -9.67
N GLY A 37 4.53 7.65 -10.30
CA GLY A 37 5.27 7.53 -11.55
C GLY A 37 4.62 8.33 -12.70
N ALA A 38 3.29 8.39 -12.74
CA ALA A 38 2.53 9.00 -13.83
C ALA A 38 2.68 10.52 -13.84
N GLU A 39 2.87 11.15 -12.68
CA GLU A 39 3.19 12.58 -12.53
C GLU A 39 4.46 12.98 -13.32
N CYS A 40 5.35 12.03 -13.59
CA CYS A 40 6.56 12.22 -14.39
C CYS A 40 6.39 11.82 -15.87
N SER A 41 5.16 11.57 -16.34
CA SER A 41 4.84 11.08 -17.68
C SER A 41 3.75 11.89 -18.38
N ASN A 42 3.54 11.67 -19.68
CA ASN A 42 2.44 12.27 -20.46
C ASN A 42 1.06 11.62 -20.20
N VAL A 43 0.99 10.72 -19.21
CA VAL A 43 -0.23 10.03 -18.78
C VAL A 43 -0.63 10.54 -17.40
N ARG A 44 -1.86 11.03 -17.26
CA ARG A 44 -2.45 11.31 -15.96
C ARG A 44 -3.10 10.04 -15.44
N PHE A 45 -2.69 9.56 -14.27
CA PHE A 45 -3.31 8.43 -13.60
C PHE A 45 -3.98 8.89 -12.30
N ASP A 46 -5.29 8.63 -12.19
CA ASP A 46 -6.06 8.83 -10.97
C ASP A 46 -6.71 7.51 -10.57
N TYR A 47 -6.94 7.30 -9.28
CA TYR A 47 -7.65 6.12 -8.80
C TYR A 47 -8.57 6.43 -7.63
N THR A 48 -9.61 5.62 -7.48
CA THR A 48 -10.54 5.65 -6.34
C THR A 48 -10.69 4.26 -5.75
N ILE A 49 -10.93 4.19 -4.44
CA ILE A 49 -11.23 2.93 -3.73
C ILE A 49 -12.67 3.04 -3.25
N ASN A 50 -13.51 2.10 -3.66
CA ASN A 50 -14.95 2.09 -3.46
C ASN A 50 -15.33 0.86 -2.64
N PRO A 51 -15.50 0.99 -1.31
CA PRO A 51 -16.00 -0.08 -0.48
C PRO A 51 -17.48 -0.36 -0.79
N ILE A 52 -17.82 -1.64 -0.92
CA ILE A 52 -19.14 -2.13 -1.30
C ILE A 52 -19.72 -2.94 -0.14
N ASN A 53 -20.88 -2.52 0.36
CA ASN A 53 -21.68 -3.33 1.28
C ASN A 53 -22.54 -4.34 0.51
N LEU A 54 -22.04 -5.56 0.37
CA LEU A 54 -22.72 -6.66 -0.33
C LEU A 54 -24.08 -7.06 0.26
N ASN A 55 -24.38 -6.65 1.50
CA ASN A 55 -25.68 -6.91 2.12
C ASN A 55 -26.77 -5.92 1.65
N ARG A 56 -26.41 -4.88 0.87
CA ARG A 56 -27.40 -3.93 0.32
C ARG A 56 -28.09 -4.50 -0.92
N PRO A 57 -29.44 -4.49 -0.98
CA PRO A 57 -30.21 -5.15 -2.04
C PRO A 57 -29.93 -4.68 -3.48
N TRP A 58 -29.61 -3.40 -3.68
CA TRP A 58 -29.50 -2.77 -5.01
C TRP A 58 -28.12 -2.93 -5.68
N ILE A 59 -27.08 -3.26 -4.90
CA ILE A 59 -25.70 -3.38 -5.40
C ILE A 59 -25.54 -4.51 -6.43
N LYS A 60 -26.44 -5.51 -6.42
CA LYS A 60 -26.49 -6.58 -7.43
C LYS A 60 -26.74 -6.09 -8.85
N ASN A 61 -27.28 -4.88 -9.04
CA ASN A 61 -27.71 -4.38 -10.35
C ASN A 61 -26.80 -3.30 -10.96
N GLU A 62 -25.99 -2.59 -10.17
CA GLU A 62 -25.16 -1.47 -10.66
C GLU A 62 -23.69 -1.83 -10.94
N ILE A 63 -23.11 -2.78 -10.20
CA ILE A 63 -21.67 -3.09 -10.27
C ILE A 63 -21.39 -4.34 -11.10
N TYR A 64 -22.38 -5.22 -11.26
CA TYR A 64 -22.25 -6.48 -11.96
C TYR A 64 -23.33 -6.59 -13.03
N ASP A 65 -22.91 -6.78 -14.28
CA ASP A 65 -23.77 -7.36 -15.32
C ASP A 65 -24.29 -8.71 -14.80
N LYS A 66 -25.52 -9.08 -15.18
CA LYS A 66 -26.43 -10.01 -14.49
C LYS A 66 -25.97 -11.48 -14.35
N SER A 67 -24.69 -11.80 -14.56
CA SER A 67 -24.16 -13.15 -14.68
C SER A 67 -23.23 -13.61 -13.55
N ILE A 68 -22.92 -12.80 -12.52
CA ILE A 68 -21.94 -13.22 -11.50
C ILE A 68 -22.35 -12.94 -10.04
N THR A 69 -22.05 -13.88 -9.15
CA THR A 69 -22.27 -13.77 -7.70
C THR A 69 -21.36 -12.70 -7.07
N PRO A 70 -21.90 -11.67 -6.38
CA PRO A 70 -21.13 -10.49 -5.94
C PRO A 70 -19.99 -10.74 -4.94
N SER A 71 -20.08 -11.78 -4.10
CA SER A 71 -19.15 -11.99 -2.98
C SER A 71 -17.85 -12.69 -3.36
N THR A 72 -17.82 -13.41 -4.49
CA THR A 72 -16.67 -14.21 -4.92
C THR A 72 -15.68 -13.44 -5.79
N LEU A 73 -16.04 -12.25 -6.26
CA LEU A 73 -15.24 -11.48 -7.21
C LEU A 73 -14.46 -10.31 -6.62
N LEU A 74 -14.71 -9.90 -5.37
CA LEU A 74 -14.01 -8.76 -4.79
C LEU A 74 -12.65 -9.17 -4.18
N PRO A 75 -11.59 -8.35 -4.34
CA PRO A 75 -11.58 -7.05 -5.01
C PRO A 75 -11.62 -7.13 -6.54
N THR A 76 -12.26 -6.15 -7.18
CA THR A 76 -12.22 -5.95 -8.64
C THR A 76 -11.70 -4.57 -9.01
N VAL A 77 -11.13 -4.44 -10.20
CA VAL A 77 -10.69 -3.15 -10.73
C VAL A 77 -11.35 -2.88 -12.08
N GLN A 78 -11.96 -1.70 -12.21
CA GLN A 78 -12.44 -1.19 -13.50
C GLN A 78 -11.56 -0.02 -13.96
N ILE A 79 -11.25 0.03 -15.25
CA ILE A 79 -10.38 1.06 -15.82
C ILE A 79 -11.12 1.89 -16.86
N ASN A 80 -11.20 3.20 -16.60
CA ASN A 80 -11.74 4.19 -17.51
C ASN A 80 -10.58 4.94 -18.20
N ILE A 81 -10.61 5.03 -19.53
CA ILE A 81 -9.52 5.66 -20.31
C ILE A 81 -10.07 6.76 -21.22
N GLN A 82 -9.63 8.01 -21.00
CA GLN A 82 -9.94 9.17 -21.84
C GLN A 82 -8.71 9.60 -22.64
N ARG A 83 -8.85 9.77 -23.96
CA ARG A 83 -7.81 10.36 -24.81
C ARG A 83 -8.10 11.84 -25.00
N ASN A 84 -7.06 12.67 -24.91
CA ASN A 84 -7.16 14.06 -25.34
C ASN A 84 -6.96 14.08 -26.85
N GLU A 85 -7.97 14.47 -27.61
CA GLU A 85 -7.95 14.49 -29.08
C GLU A 85 -7.02 15.56 -29.69
N LYS A 86 -6.45 16.45 -28.85
CA LYS A 86 -5.69 17.63 -29.30
C LYS A 86 -4.16 17.46 -29.36
N VAL A 87 -3.62 16.25 -29.21
CA VAL A 87 -2.16 16.08 -29.25
C VAL A 87 -1.74 15.59 -30.64
N ASN A 88 -1.04 16.45 -31.37
CA ASN A 88 -0.48 16.14 -32.67
C ASN A 88 0.50 14.97 -32.54
N ASN A 89 0.39 14.01 -33.46
CA ASN A 89 1.18 12.77 -33.50
C ASN A 89 2.69 12.97 -33.76
N SER A 90 3.17 14.22 -33.87
CA SER A 90 4.57 14.54 -34.19
C SER A 90 5.53 14.51 -33.00
N ASP A 91 5.02 14.53 -31.76
CA ASP A 91 5.86 14.77 -30.57
C ASP A 91 6.14 13.50 -29.74
N PHE A 92 5.77 12.31 -30.23
CA PHE A 92 5.88 11.07 -29.46
C PHE A 92 6.84 10.06 -30.10
N ASN A 93 8.03 9.92 -29.49
CA ASN A 93 8.92 8.76 -29.70
C ASN A 93 8.52 7.54 -28.83
N GLU A 94 7.39 7.59 -28.12
CA GLU A 94 6.89 6.48 -27.30
C GLU A 94 5.62 5.86 -27.90
N THR A 95 5.68 4.57 -28.24
CA THR A 95 4.57 3.79 -28.80
C THR A 95 3.42 3.65 -27.81
N LEU A 96 2.37 4.46 -27.91
CA LEU A 96 1.15 4.31 -27.12
C LEU A 96 0.54 2.89 -27.25
N PRO A 97 -0.21 2.39 -26.23
CA PRO A 97 -0.92 1.12 -26.34
C PRO A 97 -1.87 1.11 -27.55
N THR A 98 -2.04 -0.07 -28.16
CA THR A 98 -2.88 -0.24 -29.35
C THR A 98 -4.35 0.07 -29.03
N SER A 99 -5.13 0.39 -30.07
CA SER A 99 -6.58 0.65 -29.91
C SER A 99 -7.31 -0.56 -29.29
N GLU A 100 -6.89 -1.77 -29.66
CA GLU A 100 -7.42 -3.03 -29.12
C GLU A 100 -7.12 -3.19 -27.64
N THR A 101 -5.87 -2.95 -27.22
CA THR A 101 -5.49 -3.00 -25.79
C THR A 101 -6.29 -2.01 -24.96
N LEU A 102 -6.49 -0.79 -25.47
CA LEU A 102 -7.30 0.21 -24.77
C LEU A 102 -8.78 -0.16 -24.72
N LYS A 103 -9.31 -0.78 -25.78
CA LYS A 103 -10.68 -1.29 -25.81
C LYS A 103 -10.87 -2.40 -24.77
N TYR A 104 -9.93 -3.35 -24.72
CA TYR A 104 -9.95 -4.45 -23.75
C TYR A 104 -10.08 -3.94 -22.31
N TYR A 105 -9.19 -3.03 -21.86
CA TYR A 105 -9.23 -2.56 -20.47
C TYR A 105 -10.41 -1.64 -20.14
N ARG A 106 -11.03 -1.01 -21.15
CA ARG A 106 -12.28 -0.25 -20.95
C ARG A 106 -13.49 -1.14 -20.75
N GLU A 107 -13.54 -2.28 -21.44
CA GLU A 107 -14.71 -3.14 -21.51
C GLU A 107 -14.67 -4.29 -20.48
N ASN A 108 -13.50 -4.59 -19.92
CA ASN A 108 -13.32 -5.71 -18.99
C ASN A 108 -13.07 -5.25 -17.55
N THR A 109 -13.65 -6.00 -16.61
CA THR A 109 -13.33 -5.89 -15.18
C THR A 109 -12.17 -6.83 -14.87
N LEU A 110 -11.18 -6.34 -14.13
CA LEU A 110 -10.01 -7.12 -13.71
C LEU A 110 -10.28 -7.74 -12.34
N HIS A 111 -9.93 -9.02 -12.18
CA HIS A 111 -10.29 -9.80 -11.00
C HIS A 111 -9.09 -10.31 -10.20
N ASP A 112 -7.90 -10.30 -10.80
CA ASP A 112 -6.67 -10.72 -10.11
C ASP A 112 -5.59 -9.64 -10.13
N VAL A 113 -4.67 -9.73 -9.17
CA VAL A 113 -3.62 -8.73 -8.98
C VAL A 113 -2.62 -8.72 -10.14
N LEU A 114 -2.40 -9.85 -10.80
CA LEU A 114 -1.46 -9.93 -11.91
C LEU A 114 -2.03 -9.22 -13.14
N GLU A 115 -3.31 -9.42 -13.45
CA GLU A 115 -4.08 -8.66 -14.44
C GLU A 115 -4.00 -7.16 -14.18
N VAL A 116 -4.26 -6.75 -12.93
CA VAL A 116 -4.17 -5.34 -12.52
C VAL A 116 -2.76 -4.79 -12.70
N THR A 117 -1.74 -5.53 -12.27
CA THR A 117 -0.34 -5.12 -12.39
C THR A 117 0.04 -4.96 -13.86
N TYR A 118 -0.33 -5.92 -14.70
CA TYR A 118 -0.05 -5.89 -16.14
C TYR A 118 -0.79 -4.73 -16.82
N ALA A 119 -2.08 -4.52 -16.51
CA ALA A 119 -2.85 -3.39 -17.02
C ALA A 119 -2.19 -2.04 -16.65
N LEU A 120 -1.75 -1.90 -15.40
CA LEU A 120 -1.08 -0.70 -14.93
C LEU A 120 0.29 -0.49 -15.61
N ASP A 121 1.09 -1.55 -15.80
CA ASP A 121 2.37 -1.47 -16.52
C ASP A 121 2.18 -1.07 -17.99
N VAL A 122 1.14 -1.58 -18.65
CA VAL A 122 0.81 -1.26 -20.05
C VAL A 122 0.25 0.16 -20.20
N LEU A 123 -0.69 0.56 -19.34
CA LEU A 123 -1.42 1.82 -19.48
C LEU A 123 -0.69 3.02 -18.86
N VAL A 124 0.09 2.78 -17.81
CA VAL A 124 0.82 3.80 -17.07
C VAL A 124 2.31 3.52 -17.23
N LYS A 125 2.83 3.96 -18.38
CA LYS A 125 4.24 3.82 -18.81
C LYS A 125 5.18 4.58 -17.90
N THR A 126 5.47 3.95 -16.79
CA THR A 126 6.35 4.39 -15.71
C THR A 126 7.24 3.22 -15.39
N LYS A 127 7.87 3.21 -14.22
CA LYS A 127 8.64 2.05 -13.77
C LYS A 127 7.80 0.76 -13.85
N ASN A 128 8.34 -0.28 -14.47
CA ASN A 128 7.72 -1.60 -14.51
C ASN A 128 7.63 -2.17 -13.09
N LEU A 129 6.42 -2.54 -12.69
CA LEU A 129 6.14 -3.19 -11.42
C LEU A 129 6.48 -4.69 -11.49
N LEU A 130 6.36 -5.30 -12.67
CA LEU A 130 6.85 -6.64 -12.94
C LEU A 130 8.37 -6.59 -13.16
N LYS A 131 9.15 -7.14 -12.23
CA LYS A 131 10.62 -7.25 -12.34
C LYS A 131 11.04 -8.71 -12.55
N ASN A 132 12.22 -8.88 -13.15
CA ASN A 132 12.92 -10.11 -13.60
C ASN A 132 12.88 -11.31 -12.63
N HIS A 133 13.48 -12.44 -13.05
CA HIS A 133 13.62 -13.75 -12.34
C HIS A 133 13.76 -13.70 -10.80
N LEU A 134 14.40 -12.68 -10.21
CA LEU A 134 14.47 -12.49 -8.75
C LEU A 134 13.08 -12.39 -8.10
N ALA A 135 12.09 -11.82 -8.78
CA ALA A 135 10.72 -11.68 -8.30
C ALA A 135 10.00 -13.05 -8.18
N LEU A 136 10.35 -14.04 -9.00
CA LEU A 136 9.72 -15.36 -8.97
C LEU A 136 10.04 -16.12 -7.68
N GLU A 137 11.31 -16.09 -7.24
CA GLU A 137 11.73 -16.77 -6.00
C GLU A 137 11.00 -16.18 -4.79
N ILE A 138 10.97 -14.85 -4.65
CA ILE A 138 10.30 -14.20 -3.53
C ILE A 138 8.78 -14.40 -3.60
N GLU A 139 8.19 -14.46 -4.78
CA GLU A 139 6.77 -14.74 -4.94
C GLU A 139 6.42 -16.14 -4.42
N ILE A 140 7.23 -17.16 -4.76
CA ILE A 140 7.05 -18.52 -4.25
C ILE A 140 7.16 -18.54 -2.72
N ILE A 141 8.17 -17.87 -2.15
CA ILE A 141 8.35 -17.76 -0.69
C ILE A 141 7.14 -17.07 -0.05
N THR A 142 6.64 -15.99 -0.66
CA THR A 142 5.50 -15.23 -0.15
C THR A 142 4.19 -16.02 -0.21
N ASN A 143 3.96 -16.78 -1.28
CA ASN A 143 2.83 -17.69 -1.40
C ASN A 143 2.88 -18.80 -0.34
N ASN A 144 4.07 -19.39 -0.13
CA ASN A 144 4.28 -20.36 0.93
C ASN A 144 4.03 -19.77 2.32
N LEU A 145 4.43 -18.52 2.56
CA LEU A 145 4.16 -17.81 3.80
C LEU A 145 2.66 -17.68 4.05
N LEU A 146 1.88 -17.25 3.04
CA LEU A 146 0.42 -17.17 3.14
C LEU A 146 -0.21 -18.52 3.48
N ILE A 147 0.22 -19.58 2.80
CA ILE A 147 -0.28 -20.94 3.04
C ILE A 147 0.01 -21.39 4.48
N LYS A 148 1.22 -21.14 5.00
CA LYS A 148 1.55 -21.51 6.40
C LYS A 148 0.78 -20.66 7.40
N PHE A 149 0.56 -19.38 7.11
CA PHE A 149 -0.25 -18.52 7.95
C PHE A 149 -1.70 -19.01 8.01
N ILE A 150 -2.33 -19.29 6.87
CA ILE A 150 -3.69 -19.83 6.82
C ILE A 150 -3.79 -21.16 7.60
N HIS A 151 -2.82 -22.07 7.42
CA HIS A 151 -2.81 -23.32 8.19
C HIS A 151 -2.70 -23.09 9.70
N TYR A 152 -1.87 -22.14 10.13
CA TYR A 152 -1.78 -21.76 11.54
C TYR A 152 -3.12 -21.23 12.06
N MET A 153 -3.76 -20.32 11.32
CA MET A 153 -5.05 -19.73 11.69
C MET A 153 -6.19 -20.77 11.77
N LYS A 154 -6.16 -21.81 10.93
CA LYS A 154 -7.20 -22.86 10.88
C LYS A 154 -7.06 -23.96 11.95
N ARG A 155 -5.88 -24.16 12.55
CA ARG A 155 -5.56 -25.40 13.32
C ARG A 155 -5.19 -25.12 14.78
N CYS A 156 -6.19 -24.79 15.58
CA CYS A 156 -6.04 -24.48 17.02
C CYS A 156 -5.43 -25.63 17.86
N ASN A 157 -5.66 -26.90 17.49
CA ASN A 157 -5.25 -28.06 18.30
C ASN A 157 -3.78 -28.50 18.12
N GLU A 158 -3.10 -28.02 17.08
CA GLU A 158 -1.70 -28.35 16.74
C GLU A 158 -0.83 -27.07 16.69
N GLU A 159 -1.20 -26.07 17.50
CA GLU A 159 -0.71 -24.69 17.40
C GLU A 159 0.83 -24.60 17.34
N LYS A 160 1.53 -25.31 18.24
CA LYS A 160 3.01 -25.31 18.33
C LYS A 160 3.70 -25.76 17.03
N LYS A 161 3.12 -26.73 16.33
CA LYS A 161 3.68 -27.25 15.07
C LYS A 161 3.50 -26.24 13.93
N TYR A 162 2.30 -25.68 13.79
CA TYR A 162 1.99 -24.74 12.70
C TYR A 162 2.64 -23.37 12.90
N ILE A 163 2.78 -22.88 14.15
CA ILE A 163 3.54 -21.66 14.41
C ILE A 163 5.02 -21.85 14.05
N THR A 164 5.60 -23.01 14.36
CA THR A 164 6.98 -23.34 13.97
C THR A 164 7.14 -23.30 12.45
N HIS A 165 6.21 -23.89 11.70
CA HIS A 165 6.23 -23.82 10.23
C HIS A 165 6.10 -22.38 9.70
N LEU A 166 5.24 -21.56 10.30
CA LEU A 166 5.09 -20.15 9.93
C LEU A 166 6.37 -19.36 10.20
N LEU A 167 6.95 -19.50 11.39
CA LEU A 167 8.21 -18.86 11.77
C LEU A 167 9.38 -19.30 10.88
N MET A 168 9.42 -20.57 10.48
CA MET A 168 10.40 -21.07 9.51
C MET A 168 10.24 -20.40 8.14
N GLN A 169 9.01 -20.18 7.64
CA GLN A 169 8.82 -19.46 6.38
C GLN A 169 9.18 -17.97 6.50
N LEU A 170 8.88 -17.33 7.63
CA LEU A 170 9.36 -15.96 7.90
C LEU A 170 10.89 -15.90 7.95
N GLN A 171 11.55 -16.95 8.47
CA GLN A 171 13.00 -17.07 8.43
C GLN A 171 13.52 -17.20 6.99
N HIS A 172 12.82 -17.90 6.09
CA HIS A 172 13.17 -17.94 4.67
C HIS A 172 13.07 -16.55 4.02
N VAL A 173 12.03 -15.76 4.34
CA VAL A 173 11.95 -14.35 3.90
C VAL A 173 13.14 -13.57 4.41
N ASN A 174 13.46 -13.66 5.71
CA ASN A 174 14.62 -12.98 6.30
C ASN A 174 15.95 -13.38 5.63
N GLN A 175 16.13 -14.65 5.31
CA GLN A 175 17.31 -15.16 4.59
C GLN A 175 17.38 -14.64 3.14
N TYR A 176 16.24 -14.60 2.43
CA TYR A 176 16.16 -14.03 1.09
C TYR A 176 16.59 -12.56 1.11
N MET A 177 16.08 -11.76 2.06
CA MET A 177 16.47 -10.35 2.24
C MET A 177 17.94 -10.19 2.62
N SER A 178 18.51 -11.15 3.36
CA SER A 178 19.94 -11.11 3.72
C SER A 178 20.84 -11.33 2.50
N LYS A 179 20.44 -12.20 1.58
CA LYS A 179 21.13 -12.42 0.30
C LYS A 179 20.97 -11.21 -0.63
N ASN A 180 19.76 -10.66 -0.72
CA ASN A 180 19.42 -9.54 -1.59
C ASN A 180 19.51 -8.21 -0.84
N LYS A 181 20.68 -7.57 -0.88
CA LYS A 181 21.00 -6.34 -0.13
C LYS A 181 20.42 -5.06 -0.74
N CYS A 182 19.14 -5.08 -1.09
CA CYS A 182 18.39 -3.95 -1.61
C CYS A 182 17.48 -3.35 -0.53
N LEU A 183 17.02 -2.11 -0.72
CA LEU A 183 16.03 -1.51 0.19
C LEU A 183 14.69 -2.27 0.16
N TYR A 184 14.32 -2.81 -1.00
CA TYR A 184 13.13 -3.62 -1.26
C TYR A 184 13.52 -5.02 -1.79
N VAL A 185 12.54 -5.91 -2.02
CA VAL A 185 12.80 -7.34 -2.33
C VAL A 185 13.73 -7.56 -3.53
N CYS A 186 13.58 -6.76 -4.59
CA CYS A 186 14.33 -6.95 -5.84
C CYS A 186 15.28 -5.79 -6.18
N SER A 187 15.09 -4.60 -5.60
CA SER A 187 15.85 -3.39 -5.96
C SER A 187 15.70 -2.29 -4.90
N ASN A 188 16.30 -1.12 -5.12
CA ASN A 188 16.10 0.03 -4.23
C ASN A 188 14.76 0.75 -4.43
N ASP A 189 13.93 0.27 -5.34
CA ASP A 189 12.60 0.79 -5.61
C ASP A 189 11.53 -0.30 -5.45
N PRO A 190 10.33 0.08 -4.97
CA PRO A 190 9.25 -0.88 -4.74
C PRO A 190 8.74 -1.50 -6.06
N CYS A 191 8.29 -2.75 -6.00
CA CYS A 191 7.63 -3.47 -7.09
C CYS A 191 6.39 -4.24 -6.61
N SER A 192 5.76 -5.03 -7.48
CA SER A 192 4.58 -5.81 -7.11
C SER A 192 4.84 -6.82 -6.00
N ALA A 193 5.99 -7.49 -6.04
CA ALA A 193 6.39 -8.43 -4.99
C ALA A 193 6.52 -7.75 -3.61
N ASP A 194 6.91 -6.47 -3.55
CA ASP A 194 6.92 -5.73 -2.29
C ASP A 194 5.53 -5.46 -1.77
N CYS A 195 4.61 -5.07 -2.65
CA CYS A 195 3.23 -4.78 -2.28
C CYS A 195 2.56 -6.03 -1.68
N LYS A 196 2.80 -7.20 -2.29
CA LYS A 196 2.32 -8.49 -1.80
C LYS A 196 2.92 -8.89 -0.45
N LEU A 197 4.25 -8.77 -0.34
CA LEU A 197 4.95 -9.22 0.87
C LEU A 197 4.68 -8.28 2.05
N LEU A 198 4.73 -6.96 1.86
CA LEU A 198 4.47 -5.98 2.92
C LEU A 198 3.05 -6.08 3.46
N SER A 199 2.04 -6.19 2.58
CA SER A 199 0.64 -6.32 3.00
C SER A 199 0.44 -7.59 3.84
N LEU A 200 1.01 -8.71 3.39
CA LEU A 200 0.92 -10.00 4.06
C LEU A 200 1.65 -10.00 5.40
N VAL A 201 2.92 -9.60 5.43
CA VAL A 201 3.73 -9.62 6.67
C VAL A 201 3.15 -8.67 7.72
N HIS A 202 2.68 -7.49 7.30
CA HIS A 202 2.01 -6.57 8.22
C HIS A 202 0.74 -7.19 8.81
N SER A 203 -0.09 -7.81 7.97
CA SER A 203 -1.29 -8.51 8.44
C SER A 203 -0.96 -9.65 9.40
N ILE A 204 0.05 -10.48 9.10
CA ILE A 204 0.51 -11.57 9.97
C ILE A 204 0.91 -11.01 11.34
N ARG A 205 1.70 -9.93 11.35
CA ARG A 205 2.18 -9.32 12.59
C ARG A 205 1.03 -8.84 13.48
N ILE A 206 0.04 -8.14 12.91
CA ILE A 206 -1.13 -7.66 13.66
C ILE A 206 -1.93 -8.83 14.24
N ILE A 207 -2.19 -9.86 13.43
CA ILE A 207 -3.01 -10.99 13.85
C ILE A 207 -2.30 -11.88 14.88
N LEU A 208 -1.03 -12.19 14.70
CA LEU A 208 -0.26 -12.97 15.67
C LEU A 208 -0.19 -12.28 17.03
N HIS A 209 0.03 -10.97 17.01
CA HIS A 209 0.04 -10.16 18.23
C HIS A 209 -1.35 -10.14 18.88
N TYR A 210 -2.41 -9.86 18.12
CA TYR A 210 -3.76 -9.75 18.67
C TYR A 210 -4.28 -11.05 19.27
N THR A 211 -4.12 -12.14 18.53
CA THR A 211 -4.79 -13.40 18.86
C THR A 211 -4.08 -14.19 19.94
N LYS A 212 -2.74 -14.05 20.01
CA LYS A 212 -1.89 -14.94 20.82
C LYS A 212 -0.71 -14.23 21.50
N ASN A 213 -0.65 -12.89 21.46
CA ASN A 213 0.48 -12.10 21.95
C ASN A 213 1.84 -12.56 21.39
N ILE A 214 1.85 -13.10 20.16
CA ILE A 214 3.07 -13.55 19.52
C ILE A 214 3.71 -12.37 18.80
N ILE A 215 4.96 -12.10 19.16
CA ILE A 215 5.80 -11.08 18.53
C ILE A 215 6.76 -11.78 17.57
N LEU A 216 6.97 -11.20 16.39
CA LEU A 216 7.95 -11.72 15.43
C LEU A 216 9.35 -11.72 16.05
N PRO A 217 10.15 -12.80 15.90
CA PRO A 217 11.45 -12.89 16.55
C PRO A 217 12.39 -11.74 16.20
N SER A 218 13.03 -11.14 17.21
CA SER A 218 13.92 -9.98 17.03
C SER A 218 15.18 -10.28 16.23
N HIS A 219 15.61 -11.55 16.17
CA HIS A 219 16.76 -11.99 15.38
C HIS A 219 16.53 -11.98 13.86
N MET A 220 15.28 -11.81 13.40
CA MET A 220 14.94 -11.65 11.98
C MET A 220 15.24 -10.22 11.49
N THR A 221 16.49 -9.79 11.65
CA THR A 221 16.91 -8.38 11.50
C THR A 221 16.70 -7.82 10.09
N HIS A 222 16.85 -8.64 9.05
CA HIS A 222 16.65 -8.20 7.67
C HIS A 222 15.17 -8.04 7.34
N LEU A 223 14.31 -8.93 7.86
CA LEU A 223 12.85 -8.78 7.77
C LEU A 223 12.38 -7.52 8.52
N TRP A 224 12.89 -7.27 9.73
CA TRP A 224 12.57 -6.05 10.47
C TRP A 224 13.04 -4.78 9.74
N SER A 225 14.26 -4.80 9.18
CA SER A 225 14.77 -3.69 8.38
C SER A 225 13.89 -3.44 7.16
N TYR A 226 13.49 -4.49 6.44
CA TYR A 226 12.60 -4.41 5.29
C TYR A 226 11.23 -3.81 5.66
N MET A 227 10.61 -4.31 6.72
CA MET A 227 9.34 -3.76 7.22
C MET A 227 9.48 -2.28 7.61
N ASN A 228 10.60 -1.91 8.24
CA ASN A 228 10.85 -0.52 8.60
C ASN A 228 10.97 0.39 7.36
N THR A 229 11.65 -0.07 6.29
CA THR A 229 11.63 0.61 4.99
C THR A 229 10.20 0.81 4.49
N GLY A 230 9.38 -0.25 4.52
CA GLY A 230 7.96 -0.19 4.14
C GLY A 230 7.15 0.83 4.96
N TYR A 231 7.27 0.81 6.29
CA TYR A 231 6.52 1.73 7.17
C TYR A 231 6.95 3.19 7.03
N THR A 232 8.16 3.46 6.55
CA THR A 232 8.59 4.83 6.21
C THR A 232 8.13 5.27 4.83
N ALA A 233 7.62 4.37 4.00
CA ALA A 233 7.19 4.68 2.64
C ALA A 233 5.76 5.21 2.60
N ILE A 234 5.56 6.30 1.85
CA ILE A 234 4.25 6.96 1.74
C ILE A 234 3.21 6.04 1.10
N PHE A 235 3.61 5.27 0.08
CA PHE A 235 2.69 4.35 -0.61
C PHE A 235 2.05 3.35 0.35
N PHE A 236 2.81 2.86 1.34
CA PHE A 236 2.31 1.93 2.36
C PHE A 236 1.38 2.67 3.34
N ASN A 237 1.80 3.83 3.85
CA ASN A 237 1.05 4.55 4.88
C ASN A 237 -0.32 5.04 4.39
N ILE A 238 -0.42 5.43 3.12
CA ILE A 238 -1.68 5.91 2.52
C ILE A 238 -2.62 4.74 2.18
N SER A 239 -2.08 3.58 1.83
CA SER A 239 -2.88 2.40 1.46
C SER A 239 -3.22 1.48 2.63
N CYS A 240 -2.54 1.61 3.76
CA CYS A 240 -2.65 0.67 4.86
C CYS A 240 -4.03 0.76 5.52
N PRO A 241 -4.79 -0.35 5.61
CA PRO A 241 -5.99 -0.38 6.41
C PRO A 241 -5.66 -0.23 7.89
N SER A 242 -6.63 0.15 8.71
CA SER A 242 -6.45 0.16 10.16
C SER A 242 -6.28 -1.26 10.70
N ASP A 243 -5.59 -1.39 11.85
CA ASP A 243 -5.43 -2.69 12.52
C ASP A 243 -6.79 -3.37 12.78
N ALA A 244 -7.81 -2.59 13.14
CA ALA A 244 -9.17 -3.10 13.35
C ALA A 244 -9.78 -3.72 12.09
N GLU A 245 -9.57 -3.09 10.92
CA GLU A 245 -10.04 -3.62 9.64
C GLU A 245 -9.31 -4.91 9.25
N ILE A 246 -8.03 -5.04 9.59
CA ILE A 246 -7.26 -6.27 9.40
C ILE A 246 -7.83 -7.38 10.28
N ILE A 247 -8.04 -7.11 11.57
CA ILE A 247 -8.59 -8.08 12.52
C ILE A 247 -9.97 -8.53 12.09
N TYR A 248 -10.83 -7.58 11.72
CA TYR A 248 -12.19 -7.84 11.24
C TYR A 248 -12.17 -8.75 9.99
N TYR A 249 -11.30 -8.48 9.03
CA TYR A 249 -11.16 -9.33 7.85
C TYR A 249 -10.86 -10.79 8.19
N TRP A 250 -9.93 -11.03 9.12
CA TRP A 250 -9.56 -12.40 9.52
C TRP A 250 -10.61 -13.05 10.42
N TYR A 251 -11.36 -12.27 11.19
CA TYR A 251 -12.50 -12.74 11.99
C TYR A 251 -13.67 -13.24 11.15
N GLU A 252 -13.99 -12.53 10.06
CA GLU A 252 -15.09 -12.91 9.17
C GLU A 252 -14.83 -14.21 8.40
N LYS A 253 -13.63 -14.80 8.49
CA LYS A 253 -13.32 -16.07 7.82
C LYS A 253 -13.87 -17.22 8.66
N PRO A 254 -14.90 -17.95 8.19
CA PRO A 254 -15.56 -19.01 8.97
C PRO A 254 -14.63 -20.19 9.30
N GLU A 255 -13.57 -20.36 8.51
CA GLU A 255 -12.56 -21.40 8.73
C GLU A 255 -11.54 -21.03 9.82
N ILE A 256 -11.54 -19.78 10.28
CA ILE A 256 -10.60 -19.25 11.25
C ILE A 256 -11.34 -19.07 12.56
N ASN A 257 -10.99 -19.88 13.55
CA ASN A 257 -11.63 -19.85 14.84
C ASN A 257 -10.99 -18.79 15.75
N LEU A 258 -11.38 -17.52 15.58
CA LEU A 258 -11.04 -16.45 16.52
C LEU A 258 -12.08 -16.39 17.65
N THR A 259 -12.13 -17.42 18.50
CA THR A 259 -13.05 -17.51 19.67
C THR A 259 -12.93 -16.37 20.69
N HIS A 260 -11.94 -15.48 20.54
CA HIS A 260 -11.63 -14.41 21.50
C HIS A 260 -12.16 -13.03 21.12
N LEU A 261 -12.75 -12.87 19.93
CA LEU A 261 -13.36 -11.61 19.56
C LEU A 261 -14.74 -11.48 20.23
N PRO A 262 -15.04 -10.34 20.88
CA PRO A 262 -16.36 -10.12 21.45
C PRO A 262 -17.43 -10.23 20.35
N ASP A 263 -18.55 -10.90 20.62
CA ASP A 263 -19.69 -10.99 19.67
C ASP A 263 -20.17 -9.60 19.22
N ASN A 264 -19.92 -8.57 20.04
CA ASN A 264 -20.22 -7.17 19.78
C ASN A 264 -19.03 -6.36 19.20
N PHE A 265 -17.98 -6.97 18.65
CA PHE A 265 -16.79 -6.26 18.13
C PHE A 265 -17.15 -5.13 17.15
N LYS A 266 -18.09 -5.38 16.23
CA LYS A 266 -18.59 -4.36 15.28
C LYS A 266 -19.25 -3.19 16.01
N GLN A 267 -20.13 -3.50 16.97
CA GLN A 267 -20.82 -2.50 17.78
C GLN A 267 -19.86 -1.71 18.68
N LEU A 268 -18.85 -2.37 19.26
CA LEU A 268 -17.80 -1.74 20.06
C LEU A 268 -16.97 -0.78 19.21
N TYR A 269 -16.59 -1.19 17.99
CA TYR A 269 -15.85 -0.33 17.08
C TYR A 269 -16.65 0.91 16.66
N GLU A 270 -17.93 0.73 16.30
CA GLU A 270 -18.84 1.82 15.92
C GLU A 270 -19.15 2.76 17.10
N THR A 271 -19.24 2.23 18.33
CA THR A 271 -19.61 3.01 19.52
C THR A 271 -18.43 3.80 20.11
N TYR A 272 -17.23 3.24 20.12
CA TYR A 272 -16.10 3.82 20.87
C TYR A 272 -15.17 4.74 20.06
N ASN A 273 -15.52 5.02 18.80
CA ASN A 273 -14.67 5.70 17.82
C ASN A 273 -13.31 5.00 17.63
N HIS A 274 -12.71 5.16 16.44
CA HIS A 274 -11.42 4.56 16.06
C HIS A 274 -10.30 4.68 17.12
N THR A 275 -10.40 5.63 18.03
CA THR A 275 -9.45 5.96 19.09
C THR A 275 -9.33 4.90 20.20
N TYR A 276 -10.40 4.21 20.61
CA TYR A 276 -10.31 3.29 21.76
C TYR A 276 -9.49 2.03 21.43
N TYR A 277 -9.72 1.44 20.26
CA TYR A 277 -8.90 0.33 19.79
C TYR A 277 -7.47 0.78 19.47
N PHE A 278 -7.28 1.96 18.85
CA PHE A 278 -5.95 2.53 18.65
C PHE A 278 -5.17 2.69 19.98
N ASN A 279 -5.83 3.18 21.04
CA ASN A 279 -5.23 3.36 22.37
C ASN A 279 -4.98 2.04 23.11
N MET A 280 -5.87 1.04 22.97
CA MET A 280 -5.65 -0.30 23.51
C MET A 280 -4.43 -0.97 22.86
N TYR A 281 -4.23 -0.80 21.56
CA TYR A 281 -3.04 -1.30 20.87
C TYR A 281 -1.77 -0.51 21.19
N GLN A 282 -1.86 0.82 21.32
CA GLN A 282 -0.74 1.67 21.75
C GLN A 282 -0.28 1.35 23.17
N SER A 283 -1.18 1.08 24.10
CA SER A 283 -0.85 0.71 25.47
C SER A 283 -0.20 -0.69 25.55
N ILE A 284 -0.59 -1.62 24.69
CA ILE A 284 0.11 -2.91 24.55
C ILE A 284 1.50 -2.73 23.91
N LYS A 285 1.64 -1.81 22.94
CA LYS A 285 2.92 -1.44 22.33
C LYS A 285 3.90 -0.82 23.34
N MET A 286 3.41 0.01 24.26
CA MET A 286 4.23 0.63 25.32
C MET A 286 4.77 -0.36 26.35
N ASN A 287 4.16 -1.54 26.51
CA ASN A 287 4.66 -2.59 27.41
C ASN A 287 5.74 -3.50 26.78
N THR A 288 6.10 -3.28 25.51
CA THR A 288 7.14 -4.06 24.81
C THR A 288 8.34 -3.22 24.34
N ASP A 289 8.33 -1.91 24.63
CA ASP A 289 9.41 -0.99 24.30
C ASP A 289 10.49 -0.96 25.40
N THR A 290 11.28 -2.03 25.53
CA THR A 290 12.66 -1.84 26.00
C THR A 290 13.52 -1.37 24.84
N THR A 291 13.69 -0.04 24.80
CA THR A 291 14.78 0.72 24.17
C THR A 291 14.82 0.77 22.63
N ILE A 292 14.32 1.90 22.09
CA ILE A 292 14.87 2.48 20.86
C ILE A 292 16.36 2.74 21.13
N PRO A 293 17.30 2.10 20.39
CA PRO A 293 18.73 2.32 20.60
C PRO A 293 19.05 3.82 20.49
N GLN A 294 19.79 4.36 21.47
CA GLN A 294 20.15 5.78 21.59
C GLN A 294 20.69 6.36 20.27
N ARG A 295 21.37 5.52 19.48
CA ARG A 295 21.94 5.82 18.16
C ARG A 295 20.89 6.23 17.10
N ILE A 296 19.66 5.73 17.19
CA ILE A 296 18.54 6.09 16.29
C ILE A 296 17.93 7.43 16.70
N LYS A 297 17.80 7.70 18.01
CA LYS A 297 17.39 9.02 18.51
C LYS A 297 18.34 10.12 18.06
N THR A 298 19.65 9.87 18.11
CA THR A 298 20.66 10.83 17.66
C THR A 298 20.57 11.11 16.16
N LYS A 299 20.33 10.07 15.33
CA LYS A 299 20.16 10.23 13.88
C LYS A 299 18.88 10.98 13.49
N LEU A 300 17.77 10.75 14.21
CA LEU A 300 16.52 11.50 14.02
C LEU A 300 16.64 12.97 14.44
N GLN A 301 17.37 13.25 15.52
CA GLN A 301 17.67 14.64 15.93
C GLN A 301 18.60 15.34 14.93
N GLN A 302 19.61 14.64 14.39
CA GLN A 302 20.47 15.16 13.34
C GLN A 302 19.68 15.45 12.05
N LYS A 303 18.78 14.55 11.63
CA LYS A 303 17.92 14.76 10.46
C LYS A 303 17.03 15.99 10.62
N LYS A 304 16.36 16.15 11.77
CA LYS A 304 15.56 17.35 12.07
C LYS A 304 16.39 18.64 12.08
N SER A 305 17.65 18.58 12.52
CA SER A 305 18.54 19.74 12.51
C SER A 305 19.03 20.10 11.10
N LEU A 306 19.12 19.13 10.18
CA LEU A 306 19.48 19.34 8.77
C LEU A 306 18.29 19.90 7.98
N GLU A 307 17.08 19.39 8.21
CA GLU A 307 15.85 19.91 7.61
C GLU A 307 15.63 21.37 8.00
N LYS A 308 15.81 21.72 9.30
CA LYS A 308 15.72 23.11 9.75
C LYS A 308 16.74 24.04 9.08
N ARG A 309 17.98 23.57 8.85
CA ARG A 309 19.00 24.36 8.14
C ARG A 309 18.67 24.53 6.66
N GLN A 310 18.03 23.55 6.03
CA GLN A 310 17.55 23.68 4.65
C GLN A 310 16.42 24.70 4.56
N ASP A 311 15.47 24.70 5.50
CA ASP A 311 14.39 25.67 5.54
C ASP A 311 14.91 27.10 5.78
N ASP A 312 15.89 27.27 6.68
CA ASP A 312 16.53 28.56 6.93
C ASP A 312 17.31 29.06 5.70
N ALA A 313 17.96 28.16 4.95
CA ALA A 313 18.67 28.50 3.71
C ALA A 313 17.71 28.90 2.58
N ILE A 314 16.60 28.20 2.42
CA ILE A 314 15.53 28.55 1.45
C ILE A 314 14.93 29.92 1.81
N CYS A 315 14.71 30.20 3.09
CA CYS A 315 14.22 31.49 3.57
C CYS A 315 15.21 32.64 3.25
N LEU A 316 16.51 32.41 3.40
CA LEU A 316 17.55 33.37 3.06
C LEU A 316 17.62 33.65 1.55
N ILE A 317 17.56 32.61 0.71
CA ILE A 317 17.56 32.73 -0.76
C ILE A 317 16.38 33.58 -1.23
N ASN A 318 15.18 33.29 -0.74
CA ASN A 318 13.98 34.06 -1.07
C ASN A 318 14.07 35.52 -0.61
N LYS A 319 14.82 35.80 0.46
CA LYS A 319 15.03 37.17 0.95
C LYS A 319 16.02 37.95 0.08
N THR A 320 17.07 37.29 -0.42
CA THR A 320 18.02 37.89 -1.38
C THR A 320 17.39 38.14 -2.75
N GLU A 321 16.55 37.22 -3.26
CA GLU A 321 15.86 37.41 -4.54
C GLU A 321 14.87 38.59 -4.49
N ASN A 322 14.16 38.78 -3.36
CA ASN A 322 13.29 39.93 -3.16
C ASN A 322 14.04 41.27 -3.04
N LEU A 323 15.30 41.27 -2.58
CA LEU A 323 16.13 42.48 -2.53
C LEU A 323 16.65 42.86 -3.93
N ASP A 324 16.97 41.89 -4.78
CA ASP A 324 17.43 42.13 -6.15
C ASP A 324 16.28 42.57 -7.09
N ILE A 325 15.06 42.05 -6.88
CA ILE A 325 13.87 42.52 -7.60
C ILE A 325 13.54 43.98 -7.23
N ASN A 326 13.65 44.34 -5.95
CA ASN A 326 13.41 45.72 -5.50
C ASN A 326 14.50 46.70 -6.01
N LYS A 327 15.76 46.26 -6.12
CA LYS A 327 16.81 47.07 -6.76
C LYS A 327 16.57 47.27 -8.25
N LYS A 328 16.16 46.24 -9.00
CA LYS A 328 15.83 46.36 -10.44
C LYS A 328 14.63 47.28 -10.68
N ASN A 329 13.63 47.28 -9.81
CA ASN A 329 12.47 48.18 -9.93
C ASN A 329 12.81 49.64 -9.58
N SER A 330 13.84 49.89 -8.77
CA SER A 330 14.33 51.26 -8.48
C SER A 330 15.17 51.87 -9.62
N THR A 331 15.73 51.05 -10.51
CA THR A 331 16.49 51.52 -11.68
C THR A 331 15.62 51.87 -12.89
N TYR A 332 14.38 51.36 -12.96
CA TYR A 332 13.45 51.67 -14.08
C TYR A 332 12.58 52.92 -13.86
N SER A 333 12.56 53.51 -12.67
CA SER A 333 11.78 54.73 -12.39
C SER A 333 12.52 56.05 -12.66
N ASN A 334 13.79 56.02 -13.08
CA ASN A 334 14.60 57.23 -13.32
C ASN A 334 14.97 57.50 -14.80
N SER A 335 14.32 56.86 -15.79
CA SER A 335 14.58 57.11 -17.23
C SER A 335 13.40 57.71 -18.01
N SER A 336 12.55 58.51 -17.37
CA SER A 336 11.55 59.34 -18.07
C SER A 336 11.53 60.78 -17.56
N ARG A 337 12.66 61.48 -17.74
CA ARG A 337 12.72 62.95 -17.78
C ARG A 337 14.04 63.32 -18.43
N PHE A 338 14.01 63.63 -19.72
CA PHE A 338 14.61 64.80 -20.36
C PHE A 338 14.23 64.80 -21.84
#